data_AF-A0AAF0ZYM4-F1
#
_entry.id   AF-A0AAF0ZYM4-F1
#
_cell.length_a   1.000
_cell.length_b   1.000
_cell.length_c   1.000
_cell.angle_alpha   90.00
_cell.angle_beta   90.00
_cell.angle_gamma   90.00
#
_symmetry.space_group_name_H-M   'P 1'
#
loop_
_entity.id
_entity.type
_entity.pdbx_description
1 polymer ?
#
loop_
_entity_poly.entity_id
_entity_poly.type
_entity_poly.pdbx_seq_one_letter_code
_entity_poly.pdbx_strand_id
1 'polypeptide(L)'
;MQFNFALLDPTDNLPKCGANSVPLTPLTFLTRISNSYANRTSIIYANIQFTWHETHKRCGRLASSLKFLNIVKNDVVSVLAPNVPAMLEMHFVVPMAGDVLNAINTRLDAINVALILKHSEAKIFFINYEYIDKAKKAIEILMSDFQMPMPLVVVIDDLDSPTGIRLKELEYEQLVFQGNPD
;
A
#
# COMPACT_ATOMS: atom_id res chain seq x y z
N MET A 1 34.83 3.70 37.40
CA MET A 1 34.61 2.31 36.93
C MET A 1 33.62 2.37 35.78
N GLN A 2 34.12 2.46 34.54
CA GLN A 2 33.28 2.54 33.33
C GLN A 2 32.82 1.12 32.99
N PHE A 3 31.51 0.85 33.11
CA PHE A 3 30.91 -0.35 32.54
C PHE A 3 30.76 -0.15 31.04
N ASN A 4 31.57 -0.87 30.27
CA ASN A 4 31.52 -0.87 28.81
C ASN A 4 30.45 -1.90 28.38
N PHE A 5 29.23 -1.44 28.09
CA PHE A 5 28.12 -2.27 27.58
C PHE A 5 28.17 -2.41 26.05
N ALA A 6 29.34 -2.73 25.49
CA ALA A 6 29.40 -3.25 24.14
C ALA A 6 29.06 -4.75 24.18
N LEU A 7 27.77 -5.06 24.26
CA LEU A 7 27.29 -6.37 23.83
C LEU A 7 27.50 -6.42 22.32
N LEU A 8 28.69 -6.84 21.89
CA LEU A 8 28.89 -7.26 20.50
C LEU A 8 27.84 -8.32 20.20
N ASP A 9 27.00 -8.06 19.19
CA ASP A 9 26.09 -9.08 18.71
C ASP A 9 26.98 -10.27 18.29
N PRO A 10 26.75 -11.50 18.77
CA PRO A 10 27.57 -12.65 18.39
C PRO A 10 27.62 -12.88 16.87
N THR A 11 26.76 -12.21 16.10
CA THR A 11 26.77 -12.21 14.64
C THR A 11 27.67 -11.15 13.98
N ASP A 12 28.19 -10.16 14.70
CA ASP A 12 28.99 -9.05 14.14
C ASP A 12 30.30 -9.51 13.50
N ASN A 13 30.82 -10.68 13.92
CA ASN A 13 32.04 -11.28 13.38
C ASN A 13 31.78 -12.44 12.40
N LEU A 14 30.53 -12.70 12.03
CA LEU A 14 30.22 -13.73 11.04
C LEU A 14 30.49 -13.22 9.62
N PRO A 15 31.09 -14.04 8.74
CA PRO A 15 31.16 -13.72 7.32
C PRO A 15 29.76 -13.39 6.79
N LYS A 16 29.65 -12.28 6.05
CA LYS A 16 28.39 -11.88 5.42
C LYS A 16 27.98 -12.94 4.38
N CYS A 17 26.76 -13.43 4.52
CA CYS A 17 26.12 -14.38 3.63
C CYS A 17 24.63 -14.01 3.45
N GLY A 18 23.91 -14.73 2.59
CA GLY A 18 22.49 -14.45 2.33
C GLY A 18 21.56 -14.58 3.55
N ALA A 19 22.02 -15.16 4.67
CA ALA A 19 21.24 -15.26 5.90
C ALA A 19 21.36 -14.01 6.80
N ASN A 20 22.57 -13.45 6.94
CA ASN A 20 22.88 -12.34 7.85
C ASN A 20 23.18 -11.00 7.14
N SER A 21 23.17 -10.97 5.80
CA SER A 21 23.46 -9.77 5.00
C SER A 21 22.44 -9.59 3.88
N VAL A 22 21.20 -9.32 4.24
CA VAL A 22 20.11 -8.96 3.31
C VAL A 22 19.46 -7.64 3.77
N PRO A 23 19.17 -6.70 2.86
CA PRO A 23 18.42 -5.49 3.21
C PRO A 23 17.09 -5.85 3.89
N LEU A 24 16.82 -5.22 5.03
CA LEU A 24 15.53 -5.34 5.69
C LEU A 24 14.54 -4.43 4.96
N THR A 25 13.85 -4.99 3.97
CA THR A 25 12.80 -4.32 3.22
C THR A 25 11.44 -4.69 3.81
N PRO A 26 10.38 -3.89 3.55
CA PRO A 26 9.02 -4.28 3.92
C PRO A 26 8.64 -5.67 3.40
N LEU A 27 9.17 -6.06 2.22
CA LEU A 27 8.91 -7.36 1.62
C LEU A 27 9.63 -8.49 2.35
N THR A 28 10.93 -8.34 2.66
CA THR A 28 11.65 -9.38 3.41
C THR A 28 11.10 -9.52 4.83
N PHE A 29 10.62 -8.44 5.43
CA PHE A 29 9.86 -8.48 6.67
C PHE A 29 8.55 -9.28 6.52
N LEU A 30 7.69 -8.91 5.56
CA LEU A 30 6.39 -9.57 5.37
C LEU A 30 6.52 -11.07 5.07
N THR A 31 7.47 -11.48 4.23
CA THR A 31 7.73 -12.90 3.96
C THR A 31 8.25 -13.64 5.19
N ARG A 32 9.11 -13.01 6.00
CA ARG A 32 9.65 -13.66 7.21
C ARG A 32 8.58 -13.86 8.29
N ILE A 33 7.76 -12.85 8.54
CA ILE A 33 6.72 -12.94 9.57
C ILE A 33 5.56 -13.84 9.14
N SER A 34 5.20 -13.88 7.85
CA SER A 34 4.16 -14.79 7.36
C SER A 34 4.57 -16.26 7.48
N ASN A 35 5.87 -16.56 7.38
CA ASN A 35 6.40 -17.92 7.57
C ASN A 35 6.57 -18.29 9.05
N SER A 36 7.20 -17.43 9.85
CA SER A 36 7.55 -17.75 11.25
C SER A 36 6.40 -17.54 12.23
N TYR A 37 5.48 -16.61 11.92
CA TYR A 37 4.39 -16.19 12.78
C TYR A 37 3.05 -16.18 12.06
N ALA A 38 2.87 -17.11 11.12
CA ALA A 38 1.71 -17.23 10.23
C ALA A 38 0.36 -16.96 10.92
N ASN A 39 0.13 -17.60 12.07
CA ASN A 39 -1.15 -17.56 12.80
C ASN A 39 -1.26 -16.42 13.83
N ARG A 40 -0.24 -15.56 13.95
CA ARG A 40 -0.32 -14.38 14.84
C ARG A 40 -1.10 -13.28 14.14
N THR A 41 -1.91 -12.55 14.90
CA THR A 41 -2.64 -11.37 14.44
C THR A 41 -1.68 -10.31 13.90
N SER A 42 -1.96 -9.82 12.69
CA SER A 42 -1.22 -8.76 12.00
C SER A 42 -1.98 -7.43 12.02
N ILE A 43 -3.31 -7.48 11.85
CA ILE A 43 -4.18 -6.31 11.73
C ILE A 43 -5.41 -6.55 12.61
N ILE A 44 -5.79 -5.53 13.37
CA ILE A 44 -7.08 -5.43 14.06
C ILE A 44 -7.73 -4.14 13.61
N TYR A 45 -8.92 -4.23 13.03
CA TYR A 45 -9.68 -3.09 12.53
C TYR A 45 -11.16 -3.33 12.77
N ALA A 46 -11.77 -2.56 13.67
CA ALA A 46 -13.13 -2.80 14.15
C ALA A 46 -13.34 -4.27 14.53
N ASN A 47 -14.26 -4.99 13.89
CA ASN A 47 -14.52 -6.41 14.18
C ASN A 47 -13.70 -7.37 13.31
N ILE A 48 -12.84 -6.85 12.44
CA ILE A 48 -12.02 -7.62 11.53
C ILE A 48 -10.62 -7.82 12.10
N GLN A 49 -10.13 -9.04 11.96
CA GLN A 49 -8.76 -9.39 12.28
C GLN A 49 -8.16 -10.19 11.13
N PHE A 50 -6.91 -9.90 10.83
CA PHE A 50 -6.10 -10.72 9.93
C PHE A 50 -4.92 -11.29 10.69
N THR A 51 -4.51 -12.46 10.27
CA THR A 51 -3.23 -13.08 10.61
C THR A 51 -2.14 -12.65 9.62
N TRP A 52 -0.87 -12.82 9.98
CA TRP A 52 0.23 -12.53 9.05
C TRP A 52 0.17 -13.36 7.76
N HIS A 53 -0.33 -14.60 7.82
CA HIS A 53 -0.55 -15.41 6.63
C HIS A 53 -1.61 -14.78 5.71
N GLU A 54 -2.73 -14.33 6.27
CA GLU A 54 -3.81 -13.68 5.50
C GLU A 54 -3.36 -12.35 4.91
N THR A 55 -2.67 -11.50 5.68
CA THR A 55 -2.12 -10.23 5.18
C THR A 55 -1.15 -10.46 4.03
N HIS A 56 -0.25 -11.45 4.14
CA HIS A 56 0.66 -11.80 3.06
C HIS A 56 -0.09 -12.22 1.79
N LYS A 57 -1.10 -13.10 1.95
CA LYS A 57 -1.92 -13.56 0.82
C LYS A 57 -2.71 -12.43 0.18
N ARG A 58 -3.34 -11.55 0.97
CA ARG A 58 -4.07 -10.37 0.49
C ARG A 58 -3.16 -9.42 -0.28
N CYS A 59 -1.94 -9.19 0.23
CA CYS A 59 -0.95 -8.37 -0.46
C CYS A 59 -0.51 -8.97 -1.81
N GLY A 60 -0.26 -10.28 -1.85
CA GLY A 60 0.09 -11.00 -3.08
C GLY A 60 -1.00 -10.88 -4.16
N ARG A 61 -2.26 -11.09 -3.75
CA ARG A 61 -3.40 -10.95 -4.66
C ARG A 61 -3.49 -9.54 -5.24
N LEU A 62 -3.44 -8.51 -4.40
CA LEU A 62 -3.54 -7.15 -4.90
C LEU A 62 -2.34 -6.76 -5.79
N ALA A 63 -1.13 -7.19 -5.45
CA ALA A 63 0.05 -6.97 -6.29
C ALA A 63 -0.08 -7.66 -7.66
N SER A 64 -0.71 -8.84 -7.71
CA SER A 64 -1.07 -9.52 -8.96
C SER A 64 -2.10 -8.71 -9.75
N SER A 65 -3.14 -8.18 -9.10
CA SER A 65 -4.16 -7.34 -9.73
C SER A 65 -3.58 -6.04 -10.33
N LEU A 66 -2.60 -5.41 -9.69
CA LEU A 66 -1.91 -4.24 -10.27
C LEU A 66 -1.28 -4.56 -11.62
N LYS A 67 -0.67 -5.74 -11.77
CA LYS A 67 -0.10 -6.19 -13.06
C LYS A 67 -1.18 -6.38 -14.13
N PHE A 68 -2.34 -6.93 -13.77
CA PHE A 68 -3.48 -7.08 -14.69
C PHE A 68 -4.06 -5.73 -15.14
N LEU A 69 -3.92 -4.69 -14.32
CA LEU A 69 -4.29 -3.32 -14.66
C LEU A 69 -3.24 -2.58 -15.50
N ASN A 70 -2.22 -3.30 -16.00
CA ASN A 70 -1.09 -2.76 -16.76
C ASN A 70 -0.26 -1.71 -16.00
N ILE A 71 -0.22 -1.79 -14.67
CA ILE A 71 0.75 -1.03 -13.87
C ILE A 71 2.09 -1.75 -13.98
N VAL A 72 3.12 -1.03 -14.40
CA VAL A 72 4.44 -1.58 -14.66
C VAL A 72 5.48 -1.01 -13.71
N LYS A 73 6.58 -1.76 -13.55
CA LYS A 73 7.68 -1.42 -12.65
C LYS A 73 8.05 0.08 -12.70
N ASN A 74 8.18 0.65 -11.51
CA ASN A 74 8.45 2.07 -11.23
C ASN A 74 7.28 3.04 -11.53
N ASP A 75 6.10 2.56 -11.95
CA ASP A 75 4.92 3.40 -12.00
C ASP A 75 4.53 3.87 -10.59
N VAL A 76 3.94 5.06 -10.51
CA VAL A 76 3.51 5.63 -9.24
C VAL A 76 2.08 5.24 -8.93
N VAL A 77 1.92 4.63 -7.76
CA VAL A 77 0.64 4.25 -7.15
C VAL A 77 0.35 5.24 -6.03
N SER A 78 -0.61 6.14 -6.27
CA SER A 78 -1.02 7.14 -5.27
C SER A 78 -2.15 6.61 -4.39
N VAL A 79 -2.12 6.93 -3.10
CA VAL A 79 -3.14 6.52 -2.13
C VAL A 79 -3.54 7.70 -1.25
N LEU A 80 -4.84 8.00 -1.20
CA LEU A 80 -5.44 8.97 -0.28
C LEU A 80 -6.40 8.23 0.65
N ALA A 81 -5.90 7.81 1.81
CA ALA A 81 -6.65 7.01 2.77
C ALA A 81 -6.23 7.33 4.21
N PRO A 82 -7.11 7.10 5.21
CA PRO A 82 -6.72 7.16 6.62
C PRO A 82 -5.95 5.88 7.00
N ASN A 83 -5.71 5.69 8.30
CA ASN A 83 -5.08 4.47 8.82
C ASN A 83 -6.05 3.29 8.82
N VAL A 84 -6.39 2.79 7.63
CA VAL A 84 -7.23 1.61 7.39
C VAL A 84 -6.37 0.42 6.94
N PRO A 85 -6.86 -0.84 7.02
CA PRO A 85 -6.10 -2.02 6.59
C PRO A 85 -5.50 -1.89 5.19
N ALA A 86 -6.28 -1.39 4.23
CA ALA A 86 -5.81 -1.15 2.87
C ALA A 86 -4.55 -0.26 2.82
N MET A 87 -4.47 0.80 3.64
CA MET A 87 -3.30 1.69 3.67
C MET A 87 -2.05 0.96 4.15
N LEU A 88 -2.18 0.09 5.15
CA LEU A 88 -1.07 -0.75 5.62
C LEU A 88 -0.66 -1.77 4.55
N GLU A 89 -1.62 -2.46 3.95
CA GLU A 89 -1.40 -3.43 2.87
C GLU A 89 -0.67 -2.78 1.68
N MET A 90 -1.01 -1.54 1.31
CA MET A 90 -0.37 -0.81 0.21
C MET A 90 1.14 -0.58 0.41
N HIS A 91 1.64 -0.54 1.65
CA HIS A 91 3.09 -0.45 1.92
C HIS A 91 3.85 -1.73 1.57
N PHE A 92 3.14 -2.86 1.44
CA PHE A 92 3.71 -4.11 0.97
C PHE A 92 3.38 -4.38 -0.50
N VAL A 93 2.11 -4.16 -0.88
CA VAL A 93 1.58 -4.43 -2.22
C VAL A 93 2.36 -3.68 -3.29
N VAL A 94 2.55 -2.37 -3.12
CA VAL A 94 3.13 -1.52 -4.16
C VAL A 94 4.61 -1.89 -4.40
N PRO A 95 5.47 -2.01 -3.38
CA PRO A 95 6.82 -2.54 -3.60
C PRO A 95 6.84 -3.98 -4.11
N MET A 96 5.87 -4.83 -3.73
CA MET A 96 5.76 -6.21 -4.20
C MET A 96 5.44 -6.30 -5.70
N ALA A 97 4.65 -5.35 -6.21
CA ALA A 97 4.41 -5.19 -7.64
C ALA A 97 5.61 -4.61 -8.40
N GLY A 98 6.57 -3.98 -7.69
CA GLY A 98 7.73 -3.30 -8.28
C GLY A 98 7.51 -1.81 -8.54
N ASP A 99 6.47 -1.25 -7.93
CA ASP A 99 5.98 0.10 -8.17
C ASP A 99 6.41 1.06 -7.04
N VAL A 100 6.09 2.36 -7.19
CA VAL A 100 6.43 3.41 -6.22
C VAL A 100 5.18 3.87 -5.48
N LEU A 101 5.16 3.72 -4.16
CA LEU A 101 4.06 4.17 -3.31
C LEU A 101 4.13 5.68 -3.07
N ASN A 102 3.06 6.39 -3.42
CA ASN A 102 2.86 7.79 -3.07
C ASN A 102 1.68 7.93 -2.09
N ALA A 103 1.98 7.90 -0.79
CA ALA A 103 0.99 8.07 0.28
C ALA A 103 0.67 9.56 0.48
N ILE A 104 -0.57 9.97 0.18
CA ILE A 104 -1.00 11.36 0.23
C ILE A 104 -1.64 11.67 1.58
N ASN A 105 -1.15 12.72 2.25
CA ASN A 105 -1.69 13.18 3.53
C ASN A 105 -3.15 13.64 3.38
N THR A 106 -4.05 13.00 4.13
CA THR A 106 -5.49 13.26 4.07
C THR A 106 -5.90 14.65 4.56
N ARG A 107 -5.02 15.40 5.24
CA ARG A 107 -5.28 16.78 5.68
C ARG A 107 -5.12 17.83 4.58
N LEU A 108 -4.52 17.47 3.45
CA LEU A 108 -4.36 18.39 2.32
C LEU A 108 -5.71 18.72 1.68
N ASP A 109 -5.77 19.88 1.04
CA ASP A 109 -6.91 20.29 0.21
C ASP A 109 -6.82 19.69 -1.20
N ALA A 110 -7.88 19.85 -1.99
CA ALA A 110 -7.95 19.27 -3.33
C ALA A 110 -6.87 19.82 -4.29
N ILE A 111 -6.50 21.10 -4.17
CA ILE A 111 -5.48 21.72 -5.01
C ILE A 111 -4.11 21.09 -4.75
N ASN A 112 -3.73 20.92 -3.48
CA ASN A 112 -2.46 20.29 -3.13
C ASN A 112 -2.44 18.80 -3.49
N VAL A 113 -3.56 18.09 -3.35
CA VAL A 113 -3.66 16.70 -3.84
C VAL A 113 -3.46 16.65 -5.36
N ALA A 114 -4.08 17.55 -6.13
CA ALA A 114 -3.91 17.62 -7.59
C ALA A 114 -2.45 17.91 -7.98
N LEU A 115 -1.79 18.84 -7.27
CA LEU A 115 -0.38 19.16 -7.48
C LEU A 115 0.52 17.94 -7.21
N ILE A 116 0.26 17.19 -6.14
CA ILE A 116 1.00 15.96 -5.84
C ILE A 116 0.80 14.94 -6.97
N LEU A 117 -0.44 14.68 -7.39
CA LEU A 117 -0.74 13.73 -8.46
C LEU A 117 -0.07 14.12 -9.78
N LYS A 118 -0.02 15.42 -10.09
CA LYS A 118 0.68 15.95 -11.25
C LYS A 118 2.18 15.67 -11.17
N HIS A 119 2.83 16.07 -10.07
CA HIS A 119 4.28 15.91 -9.92
C HIS A 119 4.72 14.45 -9.82
N SER A 120 3.86 13.59 -9.27
CA SER A 120 4.13 12.18 -9.14
C SER A 120 3.78 11.37 -10.38
N GLU A 121 3.12 11.98 -11.38
CA GLU A 121 2.63 11.31 -12.60
C GLU A 121 1.91 9.98 -12.31
N ALA A 122 1.04 9.99 -11.29
CA ALA A 122 0.39 8.78 -10.79
C ALA A 122 -0.36 8.03 -11.91
N LYS A 123 -0.14 6.72 -12.02
CA LYS A 123 -0.86 5.87 -12.98
C LYS A 123 -2.19 5.37 -12.43
N ILE A 124 -2.21 5.13 -11.11
CA ILE A 124 -3.39 4.68 -10.38
C ILE A 124 -3.51 5.47 -9.07
N PHE A 125 -4.75 5.74 -8.69
CA PHE A 125 -5.10 6.52 -7.52
C PHE A 125 -6.17 5.80 -6.69
N PHE A 126 -5.75 5.30 -5.54
CA PHE A 126 -6.63 4.68 -4.54
C PHE A 126 -7.17 5.74 -3.59
N ILE A 127 -8.48 5.75 -3.39
CA ILE A 127 -9.18 6.78 -2.62
C ILE A 127 -10.08 6.09 -1.60
N ASN A 128 -9.87 6.36 -0.32
CA ASN A 128 -10.83 5.95 0.69
C ASN A 128 -12.16 6.70 0.54
N TYR A 129 -13.26 6.00 0.76
CA TYR A 129 -14.62 6.49 0.56
C TYR A 129 -14.88 7.85 1.25
N GLU A 130 -14.29 8.09 2.43
CA GLU A 130 -14.41 9.36 3.17
C GLU A 130 -13.89 10.58 2.40
N TYR A 131 -12.96 10.38 1.46
CA TYR A 131 -12.26 11.45 0.73
C TYR A 131 -12.68 11.57 -0.73
N ILE A 132 -13.76 10.92 -1.15
CA ILE A 132 -14.21 10.92 -2.54
C ILE A 132 -14.48 12.34 -3.06
N ASP A 133 -15.16 13.18 -2.31
CA ASP A 133 -15.48 14.54 -2.77
C ASP A 133 -14.22 15.41 -2.92
N LYS A 134 -13.24 15.21 -2.03
CA LYS A 134 -11.93 15.88 -2.13
C LYS A 134 -11.17 15.38 -3.35
N ALA A 135 -11.16 14.07 -3.58
CA ALA A 135 -10.45 13.46 -4.69
C ALA A 135 -11.09 13.83 -6.05
N LYS A 136 -12.42 13.91 -6.14
CA LYS A 136 -13.14 14.40 -7.33
C LYS A 136 -12.66 15.79 -7.72
N LYS A 137 -12.66 16.74 -6.78
CA LYS A 137 -12.15 18.10 -6.99
C LYS A 137 -10.69 18.10 -7.43
N ALA A 138 -9.85 17.26 -6.82
CA ALA A 138 -8.44 17.15 -7.20
C ALA A 138 -8.26 16.63 -8.63
N ILE A 139 -9.05 15.62 -9.03
CA ILE A 139 -9.06 15.07 -10.39
C ILE A 139 -9.57 16.11 -11.39
N GLU A 140 -10.61 16.87 -11.06
CA GLU A 140 -11.12 17.96 -11.89
C GLU A 140 -10.01 18.98 -12.17
N ILE A 141 -9.31 19.46 -11.14
CA ILE A 141 -8.16 20.38 -11.26
C ILE A 141 -7.04 19.76 -12.10
N LEU A 142 -6.71 18.49 -11.86
CA LEU A 142 -5.66 17.77 -12.59
C LEU A 142 -5.94 17.71 -14.10
N MET A 143 -7.22 17.55 -14.47
CA MET A 143 -7.65 17.48 -15.86
C MET A 143 -7.82 18.87 -16.50
N SER A 144 -8.42 19.84 -15.80
CA SER A 144 -8.69 21.17 -16.36
C SER A 144 -7.46 22.06 -16.41
N ASP A 145 -6.75 22.16 -15.29
CA ASP A 145 -5.70 23.17 -15.08
C ASP A 145 -4.34 22.63 -15.50
N PHE A 146 -4.09 21.35 -15.23
CA PHE A 146 -2.82 20.70 -15.55
C PHE A 146 -2.84 19.86 -16.82
N GLN A 147 -4.02 19.62 -17.43
CA GLN A 147 -4.18 18.90 -18.69
C GLN A 147 -3.51 17.51 -18.68
N MET A 148 -3.49 16.86 -17.51
CA MET A 148 -2.89 15.54 -17.32
C MET A 148 -3.91 14.43 -17.62
N PRO A 149 -3.45 13.25 -18.08
CA PRO A 149 -4.33 12.09 -18.18
C PRO A 149 -4.87 11.71 -16.80
N MET A 150 -6.14 11.31 -16.76
CA MET A 150 -6.76 10.85 -15.53
C MET A 150 -6.12 9.51 -15.10
N PRO A 151 -5.61 9.39 -13.85
CA PRO A 151 -5.15 8.11 -13.35
C PRO A 151 -6.31 7.11 -13.29
N LEU A 152 -5.99 5.82 -13.31
CA LEU A 152 -6.97 4.80 -12.97
C LEU A 152 -7.42 5.02 -11.53
N VAL A 153 -8.73 5.01 -11.27
CA VAL A 153 -9.25 5.30 -9.92
C VAL A 153 -9.84 4.05 -9.30
N VAL A 154 -9.41 3.76 -8.07
CA VAL A 154 -9.91 2.65 -7.25
C VAL A 154 -10.46 3.20 -5.95
N VAL A 155 -11.68 2.81 -5.58
CA VAL A 155 -12.25 3.17 -4.27
C VAL A 155 -11.85 2.13 -3.23
N ILE A 156 -11.37 2.60 -2.09
CA ILE A 156 -11.22 1.82 -0.85
C ILE A 156 -12.50 2.07 -0.04
N ASP A 157 -13.41 1.11 -0.05
CA ASP A 157 -14.60 1.14 0.79
C ASP A 157 -14.25 0.78 2.25
N ASP A 158 -15.19 0.96 3.17
CA ASP A 158 -15.02 0.47 4.53
C ASP A 158 -15.07 -1.06 4.56
N LEU A 159 -14.10 -1.67 5.26
CA LEU A 159 -14.00 -3.12 5.32
C LEU A 159 -15.02 -3.74 6.29
N ASP A 160 -15.33 -3.05 7.40
CA ASP A 160 -16.23 -3.53 8.47
C ASP A 160 -17.68 -3.17 8.16
N SER A 161 -17.92 -1.98 7.60
CA SER A 161 -19.23 -1.43 7.30
C SER A 161 -19.31 -0.86 5.87
N PRO A 162 -19.29 -1.73 4.82
CA PRO A 162 -19.22 -1.29 3.44
C PRO A 162 -20.30 -0.28 3.06
N THR A 163 -19.90 0.85 2.52
CA THR A 163 -20.80 1.96 2.17
C THR A 163 -21.44 1.79 0.80
N GLY A 164 -20.81 0.99 -0.08
CA GLY A 164 -21.23 0.82 -1.46
C GLY A 164 -20.90 2.02 -2.36
N ILE A 165 -20.21 3.03 -1.84
CA ILE A 165 -19.84 4.21 -2.63
C ILE A 165 -18.84 3.79 -3.72
N ARG A 166 -19.08 4.25 -4.95
CA ARG A 166 -18.21 4.00 -6.10
C ARG A 166 -17.95 5.32 -6.85
N LEU A 167 -16.75 5.44 -7.41
CA LEU A 167 -16.42 6.52 -8.34
C LEU A 167 -16.36 6.04 -9.79
N LYS A 168 -15.88 4.82 -9.98
CA LYS A 168 -15.79 4.08 -11.25
C LYS A 168 -16.02 2.59 -10.97
N GLU A 169 -15.62 1.73 -11.90
CA GLU A 169 -15.82 0.28 -11.84
C GLU A 169 -14.93 -0.43 -10.83
N LEU A 170 -13.78 0.14 -10.45
CA LEU A 170 -12.81 -0.55 -9.60
C LEU A 170 -12.97 -0.23 -8.11
N GLU A 171 -12.97 -1.29 -7.32
CA GLU A 171 -13.01 -1.25 -5.86
C GLU A 171 -11.90 -2.15 -5.29
N TYR A 172 -11.33 -1.73 -4.16
CA TYR A 172 -10.16 -2.34 -3.52
C TYR A 172 -10.35 -3.82 -3.17
N GLU A 173 -11.38 -4.18 -2.42
CA GLU A 173 -11.63 -5.57 -2.00
C GLU A 173 -11.97 -6.48 -3.20
N GLN A 174 -12.61 -5.96 -4.23
CA GLN A 174 -12.79 -6.66 -5.50
C GLN A 174 -11.45 -6.99 -6.16
N LEU A 175 -10.51 -6.04 -6.20
CA LEU A 175 -9.17 -6.29 -6.74
C LEU A 175 -8.39 -7.31 -5.89
N VAL A 176 -8.52 -7.26 -4.55
CA VAL A 176 -7.94 -8.27 -3.66
C VAL A 176 -8.55 -9.65 -3.93
N PHE A 177 -9.86 -9.72 -4.15
CA PHE A 177 -10.56 -10.97 -4.43
C PHE A 177 -10.21 -11.56 -5.81
N GLN A 178 -10.03 -10.74 -6.84
CA GLN A 178 -9.74 -11.21 -8.19
C GLN A 178 -8.27 -11.63 -8.38
N GLY A 179 -7.37 -11.07 -7.57
CA GLY A 179 -5.93 -11.34 -7.69
C GLY A 179 -5.54 -12.78 -7.40
N ASN A 180 -4.50 -13.26 -8.07
CA ASN A 180 -3.87 -14.54 -7.79
C ASN A 180 -2.94 -14.42 -6.56
N PRO A 181 -3.10 -15.26 -5.52
CA PRO A 181 -2.21 -15.26 -4.36
C PRO A 181 -0.79 -15.76 -4.64
N ASP A 182 -0.55 -16.45 -5.76
CA ASP A 182 0.72 -17.09 -6.15
C ASP A 182 1.43 -16.38 -7.32
#